data_AF-A0A1E1K1G9-F1
#
_entry.id   AF-A0A1E1K1G9-F1
#
_cell.length_a   1.000
_cell.length_b   1.000
_cell.length_c   1.000
_cell.angle_alpha   90.00
_cell.angle_beta   90.00
_cell.angle_gamma   90.00
#
_symmetry.space_group_name_H-M   'P 1'
#
loop_
_entity.id
_entity.type
_entity.pdbx_description
1 polymer ?
#
loop_
_entity_poly.entity_id
_entity_poly.type
_entity_poly.pdbx_seq_one_letter_code
_entity_poly.pdbx_strand_id
1 'polypeptide(L)'
;MLPKMLLIVAAIGHLVVAQTSKESSIWVTEVPTYVRPYAIQHYYAQAYIIGQRIYRFPVTRPSSDYAFALTSTNAPGSPDLGVFPQHKFSMRIFQTFVVGFSFGLRKMGSRRRES
;
A
#
# COMPACT_ATOMS: atom_id res chain seq x y z
N MET A 1 4.37 44.62 51.36
CA MET A 1 5.56 44.57 50.47
C MET A 1 6.23 43.24 50.72
N LEU A 2 6.17 42.30 49.76
CA LEU A 2 6.74 40.94 49.82
C LEU A 2 7.03 40.50 48.36
N PRO A 3 8.17 39.85 48.05
CA PRO A 3 8.78 39.97 46.72
C PRO A 3 8.22 38.98 45.68
N LYS A 4 8.07 39.50 44.46
CA LYS A 4 7.95 38.79 43.18
C LYS A 4 9.21 37.94 42.93
N MET A 5 9.33 36.74 43.49
CA MET A 5 10.48 35.85 43.21
C MET A 5 10.09 34.37 43.17
N LEU A 6 9.04 34.02 42.42
CA LEU A 6 8.78 32.61 42.10
C LEU A 6 8.19 32.45 40.70
N LEU A 7 8.98 32.76 39.67
CA LEU A 7 8.57 32.49 38.29
C LEU A 7 9.74 32.32 37.32
N ILE A 8 10.78 31.56 37.67
CA ILE A 8 11.81 31.16 36.68
C ILE A 8 12.39 29.78 37.03
N VAL A 9 11.57 28.71 37.02
CA VAL A 9 12.11 27.33 36.97
C VAL A 9 11.29 26.42 36.04
N ALA A 10 10.02 26.71 35.75
CA ALA A 10 9.17 25.86 34.92
C ALA A 10 9.28 26.07 33.39
N ALA A 11 10.20 26.90 32.90
CA ALA A 11 10.32 27.21 31.47
C ALA A 11 11.51 26.52 30.76
N ILE A 12 12.35 25.77 31.48
CA ILE A 12 13.53 25.10 30.90
C ILE A 12 13.28 23.61 30.62
N GLY A 13 12.18 23.04 31.15
CA GLY A 13 11.85 21.61 31.00
C GLY A 13 11.22 21.17 29.67
N HIS A 14 10.92 22.09 28.74
CA HIS A 14 10.26 21.76 27.48
C HIS A 14 11.18 21.75 26.25
N LEU A 15 12.48 22.01 26.41
CA LEU A 15 13.40 22.18 25.28
C LEU A 15 14.32 20.97 25.02
N VAL A 16 13.91 19.75 25.38
CA VAL A 16 14.71 18.53 25.16
C VAL A 16 13.86 17.38 24.59
N VAL A 17 13.04 17.61 23.56
CA VAL A 17 12.69 16.56 22.56
C VAL A 17 12.36 17.24 21.23
N ALA A 18 13.32 17.95 20.65
CA ALA A 18 13.38 18.06 19.19
C ALA A 18 14.56 17.20 18.76
N GLN A 19 14.39 15.88 18.89
CA GLN A 19 15.27 14.95 18.21
C GLN A 19 15.20 15.32 16.74
N THR A 20 16.31 15.84 16.21
CA THR A 20 16.50 15.95 14.77
C THR A 20 16.59 14.50 14.28
N SER A 21 15.43 13.89 14.01
CA SER A 21 15.41 12.72 13.15
C SER A 21 16.01 13.21 11.85
N LYS A 22 17.13 12.62 11.41
CA LYS A 22 17.47 12.63 9.99
C LYS A 22 16.23 12.08 9.29
N GLU A 23 15.33 12.95 8.84
CA GLU A 23 14.18 12.55 8.07
C GLU A 23 14.74 12.02 6.75
N SER A 24 14.93 10.71 6.69
CA SER A 24 15.02 10.02 5.40
C SER A 24 13.80 10.44 4.60
N SER A 25 14.02 10.91 3.37
CA SER A 25 12.92 11.31 2.48
C SER A 25 11.80 10.27 2.49
N ILE A 26 10.55 10.74 2.53
CA ILE A 26 9.38 9.86 2.38
C ILE A 26 9.36 9.23 0.98
N TRP A 27 9.95 9.91 0.00
CA TRP A 27 10.05 9.43 -1.37
C TRP A 27 11.05 8.29 -1.48
N VAL A 28 10.56 7.15 -1.95
CA VAL A 28 11.36 5.96 -2.21
C VAL A 28 11.29 5.60 -3.69
N THR A 29 12.39 5.10 -4.22
CA THR A 29 12.46 4.53 -5.57
C THR A 29 12.09 3.04 -5.58
N GLU A 30 12.27 2.36 -4.44
CA GLU A 30 11.98 0.95 -4.24
C GLU A 30 11.07 0.75 -3.02
N VAL A 31 10.23 -0.28 -3.08
CA VAL A 31 9.29 -0.56 -1.99
C VAL A 31 10.05 -1.16 -0.80
N PRO A 32 9.93 -0.58 0.41
CA PRO A 32 10.60 -1.10 1.60
C PRO A 32 10.19 -2.54 1.93
N THR A 33 11.13 -3.33 2.43
CA THR A 33 10.89 -4.71 2.90
C THR A 33 10.34 -4.78 4.33
N TYR A 34 10.15 -3.64 4.97
CA TYR A 34 9.64 -3.49 6.34
C TYR A 34 8.61 -2.35 6.39
N VAL A 35 7.84 -2.32 7.47
CA VAL A 35 6.77 -1.33 7.67
C VAL A 35 7.37 0.02 7.99
N ARG A 36 7.15 1.00 7.12
CA ARG A 36 7.43 2.42 7.37
C ARG A 36 6.50 3.30 6.53
N PRO A 37 6.31 4.58 6.88
CA PRO A 37 5.69 5.54 5.98
C PRO A 37 6.56 5.77 4.74
N TYR A 38 5.99 5.72 3.54
CA TYR A 38 6.68 6.04 2.29
C TYR A 38 5.70 6.52 1.22
N ALA A 39 6.24 7.20 0.22
CA ALA A 39 5.58 7.59 -1.02
C ALA A 39 6.44 7.11 -2.19
N ILE A 40 5.80 6.53 -3.20
CA ILE A 40 6.48 6.08 -4.42
C ILE A 40 5.82 6.73 -5.63
N GLN A 41 6.64 7.28 -6.52
CA GLN A 41 6.13 7.94 -7.73
C GLN A 41 5.45 6.91 -8.63
N HIS A 42 4.37 7.34 -9.31
CA HIS A 42 3.69 6.50 -10.29
C HIS A 42 4.69 5.97 -11.33
N TYR A 43 4.61 4.68 -11.63
CA TYR A 43 5.50 3.91 -12.50
C TYR A 43 6.89 3.53 -11.99
N TYR A 44 7.33 4.01 -10.82
CA TYR A 44 8.65 3.69 -10.26
C TYR A 44 8.70 2.35 -9.50
N ALA A 45 7.57 1.89 -8.97
CA ALA A 45 7.50 0.61 -8.27
C ALA A 45 7.93 -0.56 -9.17
N GLN A 46 8.58 -1.55 -8.55
CA GLN A 46 9.06 -2.78 -9.21
C GLN A 46 7.99 -3.35 -10.15
N ALA A 47 8.39 -3.53 -11.42
CA ALA A 47 7.52 -3.99 -12.48
C ALA A 47 7.82 -5.43 -12.89
N TYR A 48 6.78 -6.21 -13.10
CA TYR A 48 6.83 -7.57 -13.65
C TYR A 48 6.02 -7.61 -14.94
N ILE A 49 6.62 -8.11 -16.02
CA ILE A 49 5.98 -8.20 -17.32
C ILE A 49 5.50 -9.64 -17.54
N ILE A 50 4.21 -9.81 -17.81
CA ILE A 50 3.61 -11.12 -18.12
C ILE A 50 2.80 -10.97 -19.41
N GLY A 51 3.33 -11.51 -20.50
CA GLY A 51 2.79 -11.26 -21.83
C GLY A 51 2.85 -9.77 -22.16
N GLN A 52 1.70 -9.17 -22.48
CA GLN A 52 1.59 -7.75 -22.81
C GLN A 52 1.22 -6.86 -21.60
N ARG A 53 1.18 -7.44 -20.38
CA ARG A 53 0.74 -6.75 -19.16
C ARG A 53 1.93 -6.42 -18.29
N ILE A 54 1.93 -5.20 -17.75
CA ILE A 54 2.94 -4.72 -16.81
C ILE A 54 2.28 -4.60 -15.44
N TYR A 55 2.70 -5.44 -14.49
CA TYR A 55 2.25 -5.42 -13.10
C TYR A 55 3.25 -4.64 -12.26
N ARG A 56 2.77 -3.69 -11.47
CA ARG A 56 3.55 -2.96 -10.48
C ARG A 56 2.96 -3.15 -9.11
N PHE A 57 3.82 -3.20 -8.10
CA PHE A 57 3.42 -3.45 -6.71
C PHE A 57 3.84 -2.31 -5.80
N PRO A 58 3.11 -1.17 -5.78
CA PRO A 58 3.45 -0.04 -4.91
C PRO A 58 3.43 -0.38 -3.42
N VAL A 59 2.58 -1.33 -3.01
CA VAL A 59 2.50 -1.84 -1.64
C VAL A 59 2.56 -3.36 -1.67
N THR A 60 3.58 -3.91 -1.03
CA THR A 60 3.79 -5.36 -0.86
C THR A 60 3.40 -5.81 0.54
N ARG A 61 3.21 -7.12 0.73
CA ARG A 61 2.85 -7.67 2.04
C ARG A 61 3.85 -7.27 3.14
N PRO A 62 5.19 -7.39 2.97
CA PRO A 62 6.13 -6.97 4.01
C PRO A 62 6.06 -5.47 4.33
N SER A 63 5.79 -4.63 3.32
CA SER A 63 5.69 -3.17 3.52
C SER A 63 4.45 -2.75 4.32
N SER A 64 3.45 -3.64 4.46
CA SER A 64 2.16 -3.37 5.11
C SER A 64 1.85 -4.33 6.27
N ASP A 65 2.85 -5.03 6.81
CA ASP A 65 2.66 -6.07 7.83
C ASP A 65 1.63 -7.15 7.44
N TYR A 66 1.69 -7.59 6.19
CA TYR A 66 0.78 -8.59 5.61
C TYR A 66 -0.71 -8.22 5.59
N ALA A 67 -1.08 -6.98 5.92
CA ALA A 67 -2.47 -6.51 5.93
C ALA A 67 -3.12 -6.52 4.54
N PHE A 68 -2.45 -5.99 3.52
CA PHE A 68 -2.96 -5.94 2.15
C PHE A 68 -1.83 -5.89 1.12
N ALA A 69 -2.18 -5.95 -0.16
CA ALA A 69 -1.24 -5.68 -1.24
C ALA A 69 -1.95 -4.82 -2.30
N LEU A 70 -1.24 -3.82 -2.82
CA LEU A 70 -1.73 -3.00 -3.92
C LEU A 70 -0.96 -3.35 -5.19
N THR A 71 -1.70 -3.56 -6.27
CA THR A 71 -1.14 -3.87 -7.58
C THR A 71 -1.76 -2.96 -8.61
N SER A 72 -0.92 -2.28 -9.39
CA SER A 72 -1.34 -1.53 -10.58
C SER A 72 -0.98 -2.33 -11.81
N THR A 73 -1.90 -2.45 -12.76
CA THR A 73 -1.67 -3.19 -14.01
C THR A 73 -1.91 -2.28 -15.20
N ASN A 74 -0.92 -2.17 -16.07
CA ASN A 74 -1.06 -1.53 -17.37
C ASN A 74 -1.05 -2.60 -18.46
N ALA A 75 -2.02 -2.55 -19.36
CA ALA A 75 -2.16 -3.49 -20.44
C ALA A 75 -2.76 -2.80 -21.67
N PRO A 76 -2.36 -3.18 -22.89
CA PRO A 76 -3.10 -2.80 -24.09
C PRO A 76 -4.46 -3.52 -24.15
N GLY A 77 -5.36 -3.03 -25.00
CA GLY A 77 -6.63 -3.70 -25.27
C GLY A 77 -6.41 -5.11 -25.82
N SER A 78 -7.20 -6.08 -25.33
CA SER A 78 -7.11 -7.48 -25.73
C SER A 78 -8.52 -8.05 -25.91
N PRO A 79 -8.80 -8.82 -26.97
CA PRO A 79 -10.04 -9.58 -27.10
C PRO A 79 -10.06 -10.82 -26.19
N ASP A 80 -8.88 -11.31 -25.79
CA ASP A 80 -8.73 -12.51 -24.95
C ASP A 80 -8.74 -12.20 -23.45
N LEU A 81 -9.11 -13.20 -22.65
CA LEU A 81 -9.07 -13.13 -21.18
C LEU A 81 -7.64 -12.91 -20.66
N GLY A 82 -7.47 -11.87 -19.83
CA GLY A 82 -6.17 -11.53 -19.25
C GLY A 82 -5.64 -12.54 -18.21
N VAL A 83 -6.53 -13.30 -17.57
CA VAL A 83 -6.20 -14.38 -16.64
C VAL A 83 -7.31 -15.43 -16.71
N PHE A 84 -6.96 -16.70 -16.67
CA PHE A 84 -7.94 -17.79 -16.57
C PHE A 84 -8.75 -17.70 -15.27
N PRO A 85 -10.01 -18.18 -15.25
CA PRO A 85 -10.78 -18.29 -14.02
C PRO A 85 -10.03 -19.09 -12.94
N GLN A 86 -9.89 -18.52 -11.75
CA GLN A 86 -9.20 -19.15 -10.61
C GLN A 86 -10.06 -19.07 -9.36
N HIS A 87 -10.14 -20.16 -8.61
CA HIS A 87 -10.70 -20.16 -7.24
C HIS A 87 -9.67 -19.52 -6.29
N LYS A 88 -10.01 -18.38 -5.69
CA LYS A 88 -9.14 -17.65 -4.75
C LYS A 88 -9.79 -17.59 -3.38
N PHE A 89 -8.99 -17.77 -2.33
CA PHE A 89 -9.39 -17.66 -0.92
C PHE A 89 -9.12 -16.26 -0.33
N SER A 90 -8.88 -15.25 -1.18
CA SER A 90 -8.51 -13.89 -0.78
C SER A 90 -9.49 -12.89 -1.40
N MET A 91 -9.94 -11.93 -0.60
CA MET A 91 -10.80 -10.84 -1.08
C MET A 91 -9.99 -9.94 -2.02
N ARG A 92 -10.58 -9.61 -3.17
CA ARG A 92 -9.93 -8.82 -4.21
C ARG A 92 -10.84 -7.70 -4.66
N ILE A 93 -10.29 -6.49 -4.71
CA ILE A 93 -10.97 -5.29 -5.19
C ILE A 93 -10.32 -4.89 -6.51
N PHE A 94 -11.13 -4.53 -7.50
CA PHE A 94 -10.67 -4.03 -8.80
C PHE A 94 -11.18 -2.60 -9.00
N GLN A 95 -10.27 -1.68 -9.27
CA GLN A 95 -10.58 -0.29 -9.57
C GLN A 95 -9.92 0.10 -10.90
N THR A 96 -10.71 0.72 -11.77
CA THR A 96 -10.25 1.26 -13.04
C THR A 96 -9.82 2.71 -12.86
N PHE A 97 -8.67 3.09 -13.43
CA PHE A 97 -8.14 4.45 -13.36
C PHE A 97 -8.23 5.22 -14.70
N VAL A 98 -8.08 4.54 -15.84
CA VAL A 98 -7.97 5.21 -17.15
C VAL A 98 -8.93 4.65 -18.18
N VAL A 99 -8.87 3.34 -18.45
CA VAL A 99 -9.67 2.68 -19.50
C VAL A 99 -10.43 1.48 -18.97
N GLY A 100 -11.60 1.18 -19.55
CA GLY A 100 -12.49 0.12 -19.10
C GLY A 100 -11.90 -1.30 -19.20
N PHE A 101 -12.41 -2.20 -18.36
CA PHE A 101 -12.11 -3.64 -18.37
C PHE A 101 -13.36 -4.43 -18.03
N SER A 102 -13.51 -5.63 -18.62
CA SER A 102 -14.63 -6.54 -18.36
C SER A 102 -14.28 -7.58 -17.31
N PHE A 103 -15.11 -7.70 -16.27
CA PHE A 103 -14.88 -8.62 -15.15
C PHE A 103 -16.05 -9.60 -14.96
N GLY A 104 -15.75 -10.89 -14.85
CA GLY A 104 -16.73 -11.96 -14.64
C GLY A 104 -16.53 -12.68 -13.31
N LEU A 105 -17.61 -12.87 -12.55
CA LEU A 105 -17.63 -13.63 -11.30
C LEU A 105 -18.79 -14.63 -11.27
N ARG A 106 -18.56 -15.81 -10.69
CA ARG A 106 -19.61 -16.79 -10.37
C ARG A 106 -19.42 -17.27 -8.93
N LYS A 107 -20.47 -17.14 -8.10
CA LYS A 107 -20.49 -17.71 -6.75
C LYS A 107 -20.69 -19.22 -6.87
N MET A 108 -19.76 -20.01 -6.33
CA MET A 108 -19.90 -21.46 -6.28
C MET A 108 -20.77 -21.82 -5.07
N GLY A 109 -21.89 -22.51 -5.30
CA GLY A 109 -22.81 -22.92 -4.24
C GLY A 109 -22.17 -23.95 -3.31
N SER A 110 -22.35 -23.80 -2.00
CA SER A 110 -21.96 -24.81 -1.02
C SER A 110 -22.74 -26.09 -1.28
N ARG A 111 -22.07 -27.18 -1.67
CA ARG A 111 -22.68 -28.52 -1.56
C ARG A 111 -22.84 -28.82 -0.09
N ARG A 112 -24.07 -28.74 0.43
CA ARG A 112 -24.46 -29.47 1.63
C ARG A 112 -24.23 -30.94 1.32
N ARG A 113 -23.28 -31.58 2.00
CA ARG A 113 -23.25 -33.04 2.07
C ARG A 113 -24.36 -33.42 3.02
N GLU A 114 -25.49 -33.86 2.48
CA GLU A 114 -26.46 -34.63 3.24
C GLU A 114 -25.86 -36.02 3.45
N SER A 115 -25.77 -36.42 4.72
CA SER A 115 -25.35 -37.76 5.16
C SER A 115 -26.56 -38.68 5.24
#